data_AF-A0AAN7Q831-F1
#
_entry.id   AF-A0AAN7Q831-F1
#
_cell.length_a   1.000
_cell.length_b   1.000
_cell.length_c   1.000
_cell.angle_alpha   90.00
_cell.angle_beta   90.00
_cell.angle_gamma   90.00
#
_symmetry.space_group_name_H-M   'P 1'
#
loop_
_entity.id
_entity.type
_entity.pdbx_description
1 polymer ?
#
loop_
_entity_poly.entity_id
_entity_poly.type
_entity_poly.pdbx_seq_one_letter_code
_entity_poly.pdbx_strand_id
1 'polypeptide(L)'
;MAAKYKIVASHLELDELIYELEYRGFPTSCDINCMRKELRKILNLERIGHGSKYPECNKTFSDEIQACNDKISVLSEKISEFTARSDRKEFLILNSRLSHVMARADRLPMTNEQGKVQRANTITKILKISETLNETLKLRKSHNDTVSFLQSDSGSDEEDIGNAHASTPSRLAEVVSENTHSNRAGVLLKP
;
A
#
# COMPACT_ATOMS: atom_id res chain seq x y z
N MET A 1 -18.40 -9.15 7.48
CA MET A 1 -17.36 -8.64 8.40
C MET A 1 -16.63 -7.51 7.69
N ALA A 2 -16.60 -6.30 8.25
CA ALA A 2 -15.81 -5.21 7.66
C ALA A 2 -14.31 -5.51 7.78
N ALA A 3 -13.51 -5.08 6.80
CA ALA A 3 -12.06 -5.25 6.82
C ALA A 3 -11.45 -4.45 7.99
N LYS A 4 -11.00 -5.15 9.03
CA LYS A 4 -10.39 -4.58 10.25
C LYS A 4 -9.06 -3.85 9.97
N TYR A 5 -8.42 -4.15 8.84
CA TYR A 5 -7.12 -3.63 8.45
C TYR A 5 -7.18 -2.97 7.06
N LYS A 6 -6.57 -1.80 6.92
CA LYS A 6 -6.54 -1.05 5.65
C LYS A 6 -5.35 -1.50 4.80
N ILE A 7 -5.54 -2.56 4.03
CA ILE A 7 -4.55 -3.06 3.06
C ILE A 7 -4.72 -2.30 1.74
N VAL A 8 -3.63 -1.75 1.21
CA VAL A 8 -3.58 -1.10 -0.10
C VAL A 8 -2.72 -1.93 -1.06
N ALA A 9 -3.35 -2.58 -2.04
CA ALA A 9 -2.66 -3.51 -2.94
C ALA A 9 -1.45 -2.90 -3.68
N SER A 10 -1.49 -1.60 -4.01
CA SER A 10 -0.36 -0.92 -4.67
C SER A 10 0.87 -0.75 -3.78
N HIS A 11 0.73 -0.91 -2.46
CA HIS A 11 1.82 -0.78 -1.50
C HIS A 11 2.45 -2.13 -1.14
N LEU A 12 1.85 -3.24 -1.59
CA LEU A 12 2.37 -4.58 -1.34
C LEU A 12 3.49 -4.93 -2.32
N GLU A 13 4.48 -5.66 -1.80
CA GLU A 13 5.52 -6.34 -2.56
C GLU A 13 4.97 -7.60 -3.26
N LEU A 14 5.73 -8.16 -4.19
CA LEU A 14 5.29 -9.29 -5.01
C LEU A 14 4.92 -10.51 -4.16
N ASP A 15 5.75 -10.87 -3.19
CA ASP A 15 5.51 -11.98 -2.28
C ASP A 15 4.25 -11.78 -1.41
N GLU A 16 4.01 -10.55 -0.96
CA GLU A 16 2.79 -10.17 -0.23
C GLU A 16 1.54 -10.25 -1.12
N LEU A 17 1.65 -9.87 -2.40
CA LEU A 17 0.57 -10.01 -3.39
C LEU A 17 0.26 -11.49 -3.69
N ILE A 18 1.29 -12.31 -3.89
CA ILE A 18 1.17 -13.75 -4.10
C ILE A 18 0.43 -14.34 -2.89
N TYR A 19 0.91 -14.04 -1.68
CA TYR A 19 0.31 -14.53 -0.45
C TYR A 19 -1.18 -14.17 -0.34
N GLU A 20 -1.55 -12.89 -0.51
CA GLU A 20 -2.94 -12.47 -0.32
C GLU A 20 -3.90 -13.04 -1.37
N LEU A 21 -3.43 -13.32 -2.60
CA LEU A 21 -4.23 -13.97 -3.64
C LEU A 21 -4.35 -15.49 -3.38
N GLU A 22 -3.25 -16.17 -3.07
CA GLU A 22 -3.25 -17.60 -2.72
C GLU A 22 -4.14 -17.88 -1.52
N TYR A 23 -4.00 -17.08 -0.46
CA TYR A 23 -4.83 -17.19 0.75
C TYR A 23 -6.32 -17.11 0.43
N ARG A 24 -6.69 -16.36 -0.62
CA ARG A 24 -8.08 -16.17 -1.04
C ARG A 24 -8.52 -17.15 -2.13
N GLY A 25 -7.64 -18.03 -2.59
CA GLY A 25 -7.92 -18.99 -3.66
C GLY A 25 -7.91 -18.40 -5.06
N PHE A 26 -7.21 -17.29 -5.27
CA PHE A 26 -7.08 -16.66 -6.59
C PHE A 26 -5.74 -17.02 -7.24
N PRO A 27 -5.70 -17.18 -8.58
CA PRO A 27 -4.48 -17.49 -9.30
C PRO A 27 -3.46 -16.35 -9.24
N THR A 28 -2.18 -16.71 -9.19
CA THR A 28 -1.04 -15.78 -9.12
C THR A 28 -0.21 -15.77 -10.42
N SER A 29 -0.71 -16.39 -11.49
CA SER A 29 0.01 -16.63 -12.75
C SER A 29 0.06 -15.43 -13.71
N CYS A 30 -0.25 -14.22 -13.25
CA CYS A 30 -0.23 -13.01 -14.09
C CYS A 30 0.76 -11.96 -13.57
N ASP A 31 0.94 -10.88 -14.33
CA ASP A 31 1.85 -9.80 -13.95
C ASP A 31 1.42 -9.07 -12.66
N ILE A 32 2.36 -8.33 -12.05
CA ILE A 32 2.14 -7.59 -10.80
C ILE A 32 0.96 -6.62 -10.87
N ASN A 33 0.73 -5.97 -12.03
CA ASN A 33 -0.35 -5.01 -12.18
C ASN A 33 -1.72 -5.69 -12.23
N CYS A 34 -1.80 -6.83 -12.91
CA CYS A 34 -2.93 -7.74 -12.90
C CYS A 34 -3.23 -8.22 -11.47
N MET A 35 -2.23 -8.71 -10.74
CA MET A 35 -2.38 -9.15 -9.35
C MET A 35 -2.91 -8.02 -8.44
N ARG A 36 -2.37 -6.81 -8.56
CA ARG A 36 -2.84 -5.63 -7.82
C ARG A 36 -4.27 -5.24 -8.20
N LYS A 37 -4.65 -5.39 -9.46
CA LYS A 37 -6.01 -5.12 -9.94
C LYS A 37 -7.00 -6.12 -9.35
N GLU A 38 -6.67 -7.41 -9.39
CA GLU A 38 -7.51 -8.46 -8.82
C GLU A 38 -7.65 -8.31 -7.31
N LEU A 39 -6.54 -8.12 -6.58
CA LEU A 39 -6.59 -7.91 -5.13
C LEU A 39 -7.45 -6.68 -4.75
N ARG A 40 -7.37 -5.58 -5.51
CA ARG A 40 -8.24 -4.41 -5.27
C ARG A 40 -9.72 -4.73 -5.43
N LYS A 41 -10.10 -5.52 -6.44
CA LYS A 41 -11.51 -5.93 -6.61
C LYS A 41 -11.96 -6.76 -5.42
N ILE A 42 -11.15 -7.72 -5.00
CA ILE A 42 -11.48 -8.62 -3.89
C ILE A 42 -11.62 -7.85 -2.58
N LEU A 43 -10.66 -6.98 -2.23
CA LEU A 43 -10.73 -6.13 -1.05
C LEU A 43 -11.95 -5.20 -1.06
N ASN A 44 -12.34 -4.70 -2.23
CA ASN A 44 -13.56 -3.90 -2.37
C ASN A 44 -14.83 -4.72 -2.12
N LEU A 45 -14.91 -5.95 -2.62
CA LEU A 45 -16.02 -6.87 -2.38
C LEU A 45 -16.14 -7.24 -0.90
N GLU A 46 -15.01 -7.53 -0.23
CA GLU A 46 -14.96 -7.77 1.21
C GLU A 46 -15.47 -6.57 2.01
N ARG A 47 -15.07 -5.35 1.61
CA ARG A 47 -15.49 -4.11 2.27
C ARG A 47 -17.00 -3.89 2.21
N ILE A 48 -17.65 -4.27 1.11
CA ILE A 48 -19.11 -4.16 0.96
C ILE A 48 -19.87 -5.39 1.51
N GLY A 49 -19.17 -6.34 2.14
CA GLY A 49 -19.77 -7.49 2.81
C GLY A 49 -19.93 -8.75 1.96
N HIS A 50 -19.50 -8.74 0.70
CA HIS A 50 -19.52 -9.91 -0.19
C HIS A 50 -18.29 -10.83 -0.01
N GLY A 51 -17.84 -11.01 1.23
CA GLY A 51 -16.71 -11.90 1.54
C GLY A 51 -17.10 -13.36 1.33
N SER A 52 -16.40 -14.06 0.44
CA SER A 52 -16.48 -15.51 0.29
C SER A 52 -15.76 -16.22 1.44
N LYS A 53 -16.14 -17.46 1.72
CA LYS A 53 -15.29 -18.36 2.51
C LYS A 53 -14.00 -18.59 1.73
N TYR A 54 -12.86 -18.29 2.34
CA TYR A 54 -11.56 -18.59 1.75
C TYR A 54 -11.32 -20.10 1.74
N PRO A 55 -10.56 -20.63 0.78
CA PRO A 55 -10.11 -22.01 0.84
C PRO A 55 -9.25 -22.24 2.08
N GLU A 56 -9.10 -23.50 2.48
CA GLU A 56 -8.15 -23.84 3.54
C GLU A 56 -6.73 -23.48 3.09
N CYS A 57 -6.04 -22.71 3.94
CA CYS A 57 -4.65 -22.36 3.70
C CYS A 57 -3.78 -23.57 4.03
N ASN A 58 -2.98 -24.04 3.07
CA ASN A 58 -2.08 -25.17 3.25
C ASN A 58 -0.83 -24.85 4.10
N LYS A 59 -0.69 -23.61 4.61
CA LYS A 59 0.48 -23.17 5.37
C LYS A 59 0.29 -23.50 6.85
N THR A 60 1.33 -24.03 7.48
CA THR A 60 1.26 -24.37 8.90
C THR A 60 1.30 -23.11 9.76
N PHE A 61 0.79 -23.19 10.99
CA PHE A 61 0.88 -22.09 11.95
C PHE A 61 2.34 -21.62 12.16
N SER A 62 3.28 -22.57 12.21
CA SER A 62 4.70 -22.27 12.41
C SER A 62 5.27 -21.47 11.23
N ASP A 63 4.98 -21.89 10.00
CA ASP A 63 5.45 -21.21 8.79
C ASP A 63 4.89 -19.80 8.69
N GLU A 64 3.62 -19.62 9.04
CA GLU A 64 2.96 -18.33 9.01
C GLU A 64 3.50 -17.36 10.06
N ILE A 65 3.74 -17.84 11.29
CA ILE A 65 4.36 -17.03 12.35
C ILE A 65 5.78 -16.64 11.96
N GLN A 66 6.56 -17.58 11.42
CA GLN A 66 7.92 -17.30 10.97
C GLN A 66 7.92 -16.23 9.88
N ALA A 67 7.09 -16.38 8.85
CA ALA A 67 6.98 -15.41 7.78
C ALA A 67 6.49 -14.03 8.26
N CYS A 68 5.62 -13.97 9.28
CA CYS A 68 5.26 -12.71 9.93
C CYS A 68 6.47 -12.09 10.64
N ASN A 69 7.25 -12.87 11.40
CA ASN A 69 8.42 -12.38 12.12
C ASN A 69 9.52 -11.89 11.16
N ASP A 70 9.75 -12.59 10.04
CA ASP A 70 10.71 -12.17 9.02
C ASP A 70 10.32 -10.81 8.43
N LYS A 71 9.03 -10.63 8.07
CA LYS A 71 8.54 -9.34 7.57
C LYS A 71 8.53 -8.24 8.63
N ILE A 72 8.28 -8.58 9.89
CA ILE A 72 8.42 -7.65 11.01
C ILE A 72 9.86 -7.13 11.09
N SER A 73 10.86 -8.01 10.96
CA SER A 73 12.27 -7.61 10.98
C SER A 73 12.59 -6.63 9.85
N VAL A 74 12.23 -7.00 8.61
CA VAL A 74 12.47 -6.14 7.42
C VAL A 74 11.75 -4.80 7.54
N LEU A 75 10.51 -4.77 8.02
CA LEU A 75 9.77 -3.52 8.20
C LEU A 75 10.34 -2.68 9.34
N SER A 76 10.83 -3.30 10.41
CA SER A 76 11.48 -2.60 11.53
C SER A 76 12.75 -1.88 11.07
N GLU A 77 13.57 -2.52 10.25
CA GLU A 77 14.78 -1.91 9.66
C GLU A 77 14.40 -0.69 8.80
N LYS A 78 13.47 -0.86 7.86
CA LYS A 78 12.98 0.25 7.01
C LYS A 78 12.39 1.40 7.82
N ILE A 79 11.71 1.11 8.94
CA ILE A 79 11.14 2.14 9.82
C ILE A 79 12.22 2.85 10.64
N SER A 80 13.31 2.16 11.00
CA SER A 80 14.47 2.79 11.65
C SER A 80 15.22 3.73 10.71
N GLU A 81 15.25 3.41 9.41
CA GLU A 81 15.83 4.24 8.36
C GLU A 81 14.87 5.36 7.89
N PHE A 82 13.58 5.21 8.16
CA PHE A 82 12.56 6.18 7.77
C PHE A 82 12.81 7.52 8.47
N THR A 83 13.42 8.44 7.74
CA THR A 83 13.54 9.83 8.15
C THR A 83 12.30 10.58 7.69
N ALA A 84 11.61 11.25 8.60
CA ALA A 84 10.37 12.00 8.31
C ALA A 84 10.55 13.19 7.32
N ARG A 85 11.71 13.33 6.67
CA ARG A 85 12.10 14.50 5.88
C ARG A 85 11.38 14.65 4.55
N SER A 86 10.74 13.63 3.94
CA SER A 86 10.00 13.93 2.69
C SER A 86 8.88 13.02 2.21
N ASP A 87 8.74 11.74 2.62
CA ASP A 87 7.80 10.88 1.88
C ASP A 87 6.56 10.42 2.64
N ARG A 88 5.48 11.21 2.56
CA ARG A 88 4.12 10.79 2.99
C ARG A 88 3.72 9.47 2.30
N LYS A 89 4.19 9.22 1.07
CA LYS A 89 3.94 7.97 0.35
C LYS A 89 4.65 6.81 1.03
N GLU A 90 5.90 6.97 1.46
CA GLU A 90 6.65 5.95 2.19
C GLU A 90 5.98 5.60 3.51
N PHE A 91 5.53 6.60 4.28
CA PHE A 91 4.71 6.36 5.48
C PHE A 91 3.46 5.52 5.15
N LEU A 92 2.72 5.89 4.09
CA LEU A 92 1.53 5.16 3.67
C LEU A 92 1.84 3.73 3.19
N ILE A 93 3.01 3.52 2.58
CA ILE A 93 3.48 2.20 2.16
C ILE A 93 3.80 1.36 3.40
N LEU A 94 4.67 1.84 4.29
CA LEU A 94 5.06 1.15 5.52
C LEU A 94 3.85 0.80 6.38
N ASN A 95 2.94 1.76 6.57
CA ASN A 95 1.71 1.55 7.35
C ASN A 95 0.77 0.52 6.69
N SER A 96 0.63 0.54 5.36
CA SER A 96 -0.16 -0.47 4.64
C SER A 96 0.45 -1.87 4.77
N ARG A 97 1.79 -1.97 4.74
CA ARG A 97 2.49 -3.26 4.88
C ARG A 97 2.43 -3.79 6.31
N LEU A 98 2.57 -2.94 7.32
CA LEU A 98 2.29 -3.32 8.71
C LEU A 98 0.85 -3.81 8.89
N SER A 99 -0.12 -3.13 8.27
CA SER A 99 -1.52 -3.55 8.29
C SER A 99 -1.73 -4.92 7.63
N HIS A 100 -0.99 -5.23 6.56
CA HIS A 100 -1.00 -6.54 5.92
C HIS A 100 -0.43 -7.63 6.86
N VAL A 101 0.73 -7.43 7.47
CA VAL A 101 1.32 -8.40 8.40
C VAL A 101 0.43 -8.60 9.63
N MET A 102 -0.19 -7.52 10.13
CA MET A 102 -1.17 -7.59 11.21
C MET A 102 -2.38 -8.44 10.83
N ALA A 103 -2.93 -8.22 9.63
CA ALA A 103 -4.06 -8.99 9.15
C ALA A 103 -3.70 -10.47 9.00
N ARG A 104 -2.48 -10.79 8.55
CA ARG A 104 -1.96 -12.16 8.47
C ARG A 104 -1.89 -12.81 9.85
N ALA A 105 -1.27 -12.15 10.82
CA ALA A 105 -1.18 -12.64 12.20
C ALA A 105 -2.56 -12.80 12.88
N ASP A 106 -3.51 -11.91 12.62
CA ASP A 106 -4.86 -11.94 13.20
C ASP A 106 -5.70 -13.13 12.68
N ARG A 107 -5.40 -13.61 11.46
CA ARG A 107 -6.07 -14.77 10.85
C ARG A 107 -5.57 -16.11 11.39
N LEU A 108 -4.47 -16.14 12.16
CA LEU A 108 -3.89 -17.40 12.61
C LEU A 108 -4.76 -18.11 13.65
N PRO A 109 -4.98 -19.42 13.48
CA PRO A 109 -5.82 -20.19 14.39
C PRO A 109 -5.13 -20.32 15.75
N MET A 110 -5.89 -20.08 16.82
CA MET A 110 -5.44 -20.18 18.21
C MET A 110 -5.67 -21.58 18.76
N THR A 111 -5.03 -22.59 18.17
CA THR A 111 -5.31 -24.01 18.47
C THR A 111 -4.82 -24.48 19.84
N ASN A 112 -3.75 -23.88 20.38
CA ASN A 112 -3.19 -24.20 21.69
C ASN A 112 -2.67 -22.95 22.42
N GLU A 113 -2.37 -23.07 23.73
CA GLU A 113 -1.90 -21.93 24.54
C GLU A 113 -0.58 -21.34 24.03
N GLN A 114 0.35 -22.18 23.57
CA GLN A 114 1.60 -21.71 22.99
C GLN A 114 1.38 -20.85 21.74
N GLY A 115 0.49 -21.27 20.84
CA GLY A 115 0.11 -20.54 19.64
C GLY A 115 -0.59 -19.23 19.96
N LYS A 116 -1.44 -19.18 21.00
CA LYS A 116 -2.03 -17.94 21.51
C LYS A 116 -0.95 -16.94 21.94
N VAL A 117 0.03 -17.41 22.72
CA VAL A 117 1.16 -16.58 23.20
C VAL A 117 2.02 -16.11 22.03
N GLN A 118 2.35 -16.99 21.08
CA GLN A 118 3.14 -16.62 19.90
C GLN A 118 2.43 -15.56 19.04
N ARG A 119 1.13 -15.75 18.75
CA ARG A 119 0.32 -14.77 18.02
C ARG A 119 0.25 -13.44 18.77
N ALA A 120 0.01 -13.46 20.08
CA ALA A 120 -0.03 -12.25 20.90
C ALA A 120 1.31 -11.49 20.82
N ASN A 121 2.43 -12.19 20.99
CA ASN A 121 3.77 -11.59 20.90
C ASN A 121 4.03 -10.96 19.52
N THR A 122 3.65 -11.66 18.43
CA THR A 122 3.78 -11.13 17.06
C THR A 122 2.93 -9.87 16.88
N ILE A 123 1.67 -9.87 17.32
CA ILE A 123 0.78 -8.70 17.26
C ILE A 123 1.36 -7.53 18.08
N THR A 124 1.86 -7.79 19.29
CA THR A 124 2.49 -6.77 20.14
C THR A 124 3.70 -6.15 19.46
N LYS A 125 4.55 -6.93 18.79
CA LYS A 125 5.69 -6.39 18.02
C LYS A 125 5.21 -5.46 16.90
N ILE A 126 4.18 -5.85 16.15
CA ILE A 126 3.62 -5.02 15.08
C ILE A 126 3.07 -3.71 15.63
N LEU A 127 2.36 -3.75 16.77
CA LEU A 127 1.82 -2.54 17.42
C LEU A 127 2.94 -1.58 17.83
N LYS A 128 4.00 -2.07 18.47
CA LYS A 128 5.15 -1.25 18.87
C LYS A 128 5.80 -0.56 17.67
N ILE A 129 6.02 -1.30 16.59
CA ILE A 129 6.63 -0.75 15.37
C ILE A 129 5.70 0.30 14.71
N SER A 130 4.39 0.05 14.71
CA SER A 130 3.40 1.02 14.23
C SER A 130 3.38 2.30 15.07
N GLU A 131 3.51 2.18 16.40
CA GLU A 131 3.62 3.31 17.31
C GLU A 131 4.87 4.15 16.99
N THR A 132 6.04 3.51 16.86
CA THR A 132 7.29 4.20 16.46
C THR A 132 7.12 4.94 15.13
N LEU A 133 6.54 4.31 14.10
CA LEU A 133 6.30 4.96 12.81
C LEU A 133 5.40 6.19 12.94
N ASN A 134 4.37 6.13 13.79
CA ASN A 134 3.46 7.25 14.03
C ASN A 134 4.12 8.38 14.86
N GLU A 135 4.96 8.05 15.83
CA GLU A 135 5.70 9.03 16.63
C GLU A 135 6.68 9.83 15.77
N THR A 136 7.43 9.15 14.90
CA THR A 136 8.34 9.79 13.94
C THR A 136 7.61 10.79 13.04
N LEU A 137 6.34 10.51 12.68
CA LEU A 137 5.49 11.45 11.94
C LEU A 137 4.99 12.62 12.80
N LYS A 138 4.62 12.39 14.06
CA LYS A 138 4.09 13.42 14.98
C LYS A 138 5.15 14.45 15.37
N LEU A 139 6.35 14.01 15.72
CA LEU A 139 7.47 14.91 16.08
C LEU A 139 7.74 15.95 14.98
N ARG A 140 7.53 15.58 13.71
CA ARG A 140 7.67 16.49 12.58
C ARG A 140 6.55 17.53 12.47
N LYS A 141 5.28 17.16 12.72
CA LYS A 141 4.18 18.15 12.68
C LYS A 141 4.46 19.29 13.66
N SER A 142 4.86 18.93 14.88
CA SER A 142 5.25 19.90 15.91
C SER A 142 6.46 20.76 15.49
N HIS A 143 7.47 20.18 14.82
CA HIS A 143 8.65 20.93 14.39
C HIS A 143 8.34 21.91 13.24
N ASN A 144 7.54 21.50 12.25
CA ASN A 144 7.14 22.37 11.15
C ASN A 144 6.30 23.55 11.61
N ASP A 145 5.38 23.33 12.55
CA ASP A 145 4.51 24.40 13.09
C ASP A 145 5.33 25.46 13.86
N THR A 146 6.42 25.03 14.51
CA THR A 146 7.35 25.92 15.24
C THR A 146 8.19 26.78 14.29
N VAL A 147 8.60 26.25 13.13
CA VAL A 147 9.42 26.98 12.15
C VAL A 147 8.58 27.99 11.36
N SER A 148 7.32 27.67 11.03
CA SER A 148 6.40 28.64 10.38
C SER A 148 6.08 29.84 11.26
N PHE A 149 6.03 29.65 12.58
CA PHE A 149 5.75 30.72 13.53
C PHE A 149 6.88 31.76 13.59
N LEU A 150 8.14 31.35 13.40
CA LEU A 150 9.31 32.23 13.47
C LEU A 150 9.62 33.00 12.17
N GLN A 151 8.93 32.70 11.06
CA GLN A 151 9.12 33.39 9.77
C GLN A 151 8.07 34.48 9.48
N SER A 152 7.18 34.78 10.43
CA SER A 152 6.06 35.70 10.22
C SER A 152 6.32 37.14 10.66
N ASP A 153 7.54 37.52 11.05
CA ASP A 153 7.82 38.83 11.67
C ASP A 153 9.05 39.55 11.08
N SER A 154 9.29 39.43 9.78
CA SER A 154 10.40 40.16 9.13
C SER A 154 10.08 40.53 7.67
N GLY A 155 9.61 41.76 7.47
CA GLY A 155 9.66 42.45 6.17
C GLY A 155 8.31 43.03 5.77
N SER A 156 8.00 44.26 6.18
CA SER A 156 8.45 45.54 5.59
C SER A 156 7.70 45.89 4.32
N ASP A 157 6.85 46.91 4.46
CA ASP A 157 6.21 47.69 3.40
C ASP A 157 7.22 48.10 2.32
N GLU A 158 6.95 47.81 1.05
CA GLU A 158 7.28 48.66 -0.11
C GLU A 158 6.43 48.28 -1.34
N GLU A 159 5.52 49.20 -1.66
CA GLU A 159 5.02 49.71 -2.95
C GLU A 159 4.82 48.82 -4.20
N ASP A 160 3.53 48.65 -4.51
CA ASP A 160 2.83 49.08 -5.75
C ASP A 160 3.68 49.60 -6.93
N ILE A 161 3.72 48.84 -8.05
CA ILE A 161 3.49 49.36 -9.41
C ILE A 161 2.85 48.27 -10.27
N GLY A 162 1.62 48.50 -10.70
CA GLY A 162 0.93 47.66 -11.68
C GLY A 162 1.52 47.74 -13.09
N ASN A 163 1.35 46.66 -13.87
CA ASN A 163 1.21 46.81 -15.31
C ASN A 163 0.42 45.65 -15.93
N ALA A 164 -0.71 45.98 -16.53
CA ALA A 164 -1.54 45.10 -17.33
C ALA A 164 -1.09 45.14 -18.79
N HIS A 165 -1.03 43.99 -19.48
CA HIS A 165 -1.17 43.83 -20.93
C HIS A 165 -1.11 42.31 -21.25
N ALA A 166 -2.23 41.63 -21.46
CA ALA A 166 -2.90 41.41 -22.75
C ALA A 166 -2.06 40.67 -23.81
N SER A 167 -2.50 39.46 -24.18
CA SER A 167 -2.87 39.06 -25.56
C SER A 167 -2.56 37.58 -25.86
N THR A 168 -3.61 36.79 -26.02
CA THR A 168 -3.64 35.58 -26.87
C THR A 168 -3.65 35.99 -28.36
N PRO A 169 -3.04 35.20 -29.26
CA PRO A 169 -3.82 34.33 -30.17
C PRO A 169 -3.11 32.99 -30.47
N SER A 170 -3.82 31.85 -30.53
CA SER A 170 -4.53 31.25 -31.68
C SER A 170 -3.66 30.85 -32.89
N ARG A 171 -3.49 29.54 -33.12
CA ARG A 171 -3.43 28.85 -34.44
C ARG A 171 -3.32 27.33 -34.20
N LEU A 172 -4.33 26.48 -34.46
CA LEU A 172 -4.85 25.96 -35.75
C LEU A 172 -3.83 25.20 -36.62
N ALA A 173 -4.31 24.06 -37.13
CA ALA A 173 -3.80 23.14 -38.15
C ALA A 173 -3.03 21.91 -37.61
N GLU A 174 -3.16 20.66 -38.10
CA GLU A 174 -3.96 20.00 -39.15
C GLU A 174 -3.44 18.52 -39.16
N VAL A 175 -4.28 17.49 -38.92
CA VAL A 175 -4.89 16.54 -39.89
C VAL A 175 -3.93 15.45 -40.45
N VAL A 176 -4.52 14.26 -40.67
CA VAL A 176 -4.08 13.03 -41.38
C VAL A 176 -2.98 12.18 -40.69
N SER A 177 -3.01 10.84 -40.61
CA SER A 177 -3.69 9.83 -41.41
C SER A 177 -3.96 8.53 -40.65
N GLU A 178 -5.04 7.87 -41.08
CA GLU A 178 -5.29 6.43 -40.97
C GLU A 178 -4.11 5.59 -41.49
N ASN A 179 -3.87 4.42 -40.90
CA ASN A 179 -3.68 3.24 -41.73
C ASN A 179 -4.08 1.95 -41.03
N THR A 180 -4.88 1.21 -41.78
CA THR A 180 -5.41 -0.13 -41.55
C THR A 180 -4.33 -1.20 -41.76
N HIS A 181 -4.53 -2.40 -41.18
CA HIS A 181 -4.31 -3.75 -41.74
C HIS A 181 -4.15 -4.72 -40.55
N SER A 182 -5.17 -5.51 -40.22
CA SER A 182 -5.43 -6.82 -40.82
C SER A 182 -4.22 -7.75 -40.72
N ASN A 183 -4.27 -8.71 -39.79
CA ASN A 183 -3.94 -10.08 -40.16
C ASN A 183 -4.58 -11.13 -39.23
N ARG A 184 -5.09 -12.14 -39.92
CA ARG A 184 -5.94 -13.25 -39.52
C ARG A 184 -5.08 -14.51 -39.64
N ALA A 185 -5.00 -15.31 -38.58
CA ALA A 185 -4.66 -16.73 -38.64
C ALA A 185 -5.22 -17.36 -37.35
N GLY A 186 -6.05 -18.40 -37.35
CA GLY A 186 -6.18 -19.47 -38.32
C GLY A 186 -5.65 -20.77 -37.71
N VAL A 187 -6.52 -21.43 -36.93
CA VAL A 187 -6.75 -22.89 -36.86
C VAL A 187 -5.54 -23.84 -36.92
N LEU A 188 -5.39 -24.70 -35.91
CA LEU A 188 -5.24 -26.16 -36.12
C LEU A 188 -5.49 -26.96 -34.83
N LEU A 189 -6.71 -27.48 -34.73
CA LEU A 189 -7.05 -28.68 -33.97
C LEU A 189 -6.52 -29.88 -34.74
N LYS A 190 -5.90 -30.83 -34.06
CA LYS A 190 -5.70 -32.21 -34.52
C LYS A 190 -5.75 -33.18 -33.34
N PRO A 191 -6.08 -34.45 -33.62
CA PRO A 191 -7.06 -35.27 -32.90
C PRO A 191 -6.57 -35.87 -31.58
#